data_AF-A0A6P1KNI9-F1
#
_entry.id   AF-A0A6P1KNI9-F1
#
_cell.length_a   1.000
_cell.length_b   1.000
_cell.length_c   1.000
_cell.angle_alpha   90.00
_cell.angle_beta   90.00
_cell.angle_gamma   90.00
#
_symmetry.space_group_name_H-M   'P 1'
#
loop_
_entity.id
_entity.type
_entity.pdbx_description
1 polymer ?
#
loop_
_entity_poly.entity_id
_entity_poly.type
_entity_poly.pdbx_seq_one_letter_code
_entity_poly.pdbx_strand_id
1 'polypeptide(L)'
;MNDRVQQLIQTSTYRSLTSQEEKVILDYLKSIPEVAVYEIIKSMVEQKSLVTIVIAKKVLHTRDYVTKMFSYGVLESNAQTIKLWLDFAIPKLGFKSVVKLIEDLNNDSNRLMEKAIYWLPLFISENETRSWNLLEKLKEKLKCSPI
;
A
#
# COMPACT_ATOMS: atom_id res chain seq x y z
N MET A 1 23.79 0.60 5.69
CA MET A 1 22.78 -0.45 5.95
C MET A 1 23.52 -1.71 6.38
N ASN A 2 23.00 -2.49 7.33
CA ASN A 2 23.67 -3.72 7.78
C ASN A 2 23.64 -4.77 6.66
N ASP A 3 24.79 -5.36 6.31
CA ASP A 3 24.94 -6.36 5.23
C ASP A 3 23.96 -7.53 5.38
N ARG A 4 23.72 -7.98 6.61
CA ARG A 4 22.76 -9.05 6.90
C ARG A 4 21.33 -8.66 6.54
N VAL A 5 20.92 -7.42 6.84
CA VAL A 5 19.57 -6.94 6.51
C VAL A 5 19.40 -6.82 5.01
N GLN A 6 20.43 -6.31 4.32
CA GLN A 6 20.44 -6.22 2.87
C GLN A 6 20.30 -7.59 2.21
N GLN A 7 21.05 -8.59 2.68
CA GLN A 7 20.94 -9.97 2.19
C GLN A 7 19.55 -10.57 2.42
N LEU A 8 18.93 -10.31 3.57
CA LEU A 8 17.57 -10.80 3.84
C LEU A 8 16.53 -10.13 2.94
N ILE A 9 16.64 -8.82 2.72
CA ILE A 9 15.77 -8.09 1.78
C ILE A 9 15.94 -8.67 0.38
N GLN A 10 17.18 -8.88 -0.10
CA GLN A 10 17.42 -9.48 -1.40
C GLN A 10 16.90 -10.93 -1.48
N THR A 11 17.02 -11.70 -0.41
CA THR A 11 16.49 -13.07 -0.37
C THR A 11 14.96 -13.07 -0.50
N SER A 12 14.30 -12.05 0.06
CA SER A 12 12.85 -11.93 0.05
C SER A 12 12.22 -11.66 -1.33
N THR A 13 13.03 -11.39 -2.36
CA THR A 13 12.56 -11.29 -3.75
C THR A 13 12.38 -12.66 -4.39
N TYR A 14 13.09 -13.69 -3.89
CA TYR A 14 13.11 -15.03 -4.46
C TYR A 14 12.34 -16.05 -3.62
N ARG A 15 12.23 -15.83 -2.31
CA ARG A 15 11.48 -16.71 -1.40
C ARG A 15 10.84 -15.95 -0.26
N SER A 16 9.85 -16.57 0.37
CA SER A 16 9.34 -16.10 1.66
C SER A 16 10.43 -16.14 2.73
N LEU A 17 10.40 -15.16 3.63
CA LEU A 17 11.24 -15.14 4.82
C LEU A 17 10.56 -15.89 5.97
N THR A 18 11.37 -16.46 6.86
CA THR A 18 10.88 -16.99 8.13
C THR A 18 10.53 -15.84 9.08
N SER A 19 9.69 -16.11 10.08
CA SER A 19 9.32 -15.11 11.10
C SER A 19 10.52 -14.49 11.80
N GLN A 20 11.60 -15.27 11.99
CA GLN A 20 12.83 -14.80 12.61
C GLN A 20 13.61 -13.86 11.68
N GLU A 21 13.65 -14.14 10.38
CA GLU A 21 14.29 -13.30 9.37
C GLU A 21 13.53 -11.97 9.20
N GLU A 22 12.20 -12.01 9.15
CA GLU A 22 11.38 -10.79 9.13
C GLU A 22 11.63 -9.93 10.36
N LYS A 23 11.74 -10.56 11.54
CA LYS A 23 12.01 -9.85 12.80
C LYS A 23 13.34 -9.09 12.75
N VAL A 24 14.39 -9.68 12.19
CA VAL A 24 15.70 -9.01 12.04
C VAL A 24 15.58 -7.74 11.19
N ILE A 25 14.83 -7.80 10.08
CA ILE A 25 14.59 -6.62 9.24
C ILE A 25 13.79 -5.56 10.01
N LEU A 26 12.72 -5.99 10.69
CA LEU A 26 11.85 -5.09 11.45
C LEU A 26 12.58 -4.38 12.59
N ASP A 27 13.39 -5.11 13.37
CA ASP A 27 14.14 -4.55 14.48
C ASP A 27 15.17 -3.51 13.98
N TYR A 28 15.80 -3.78 12.83
CA TYR A 28 16.67 -2.79 12.19
C TYR A 28 15.89 -1.55 11.75
N LEU A 29 14.80 -1.71 10.99
CA LEU A 29 14.03 -0.58 10.47
C LEU A 29 13.44 0.29 11.58
N LYS A 30 13.08 -0.30 12.73
CA LYS A 30 12.61 0.47 13.90
C LYS A 30 13.70 1.27 14.61
N SER A 31 14.97 0.94 14.39
CA SER A 31 16.12 1.61 15.03
C SER A 31 16.67 2.81 14.24
N ILE A 32 16.13 3.08 13.05
CA ILE A 32 16.55 4.17 12.18
C ILE A 32 15.40 5.19 11.97
N PRO A 33 15.71 6.43 11.55
CA PRO A 33 14.67 7.42 11.26
C PRO A 33 13.70 6.98 10.16
N GLU A 34 12.42 7.32 10.31
CA GLU A 34 11.35 6.89 9.40
C GLU A 34 11.58 7.34 7.94
N VAL A 35 12.28 8.47 7.71
CA VAL A 35 12.71 8.89 6.37
C VAL A 35 13.61 7.85 5.69
N ALA A 36 14.55 7.27 6.43
CA ALA A 36 15.43 6.23 5.91
C ALA A 36 14.67 4.91 5.71
N VAL A 37 13.71 4.62 6.60
CA VAL A 37 12.81 3.47 6.46
C VAL A 37 11.98 3.57 5.17
N TYR A 38 11.44 4.76 4.87
CA TYR A 38 10.69 5.01 3.65
C TYR A 38 11.51 4.69 2.40
N GLU A 39 12.73 5.20 2.30
CA GLU A 39 13.60 4.94 1.13
C GLU A 39 13.95 3.45 0.98
N ILE A 40 14.18 2.74 2.08
CA ILE A 40 14.45 1.30 2.04
C ILE A 40 13.21 0.54 1.54
N ILE A 41 12.02 0.83 2.10
CA ILE A 41 10.79 0.16 1.67
C ILE A 41 10.47 0.47 0.21
N LYS A 42 10.71 1.70 -0.23
CA LYS A 42 10.53 2.08 -1.64
C LYS A 42 11.39 1.20 -2.55
N SER A 43 12.67 1.01 -2.21
CA SER A 43 13.54 0.09 -2.94
C SER A 43 13.05 -1.37 -2.87
N MET A 44 12.47 -1.81 -1.75
CA MET A 44 11.86 -3.15 -1.64
C MET A 44 10.66 -3.33 -2.59
N VAL A 45 9.85 -2.28 -2.80
CA VAL A 45 8.75 -2.28 -3.78
C VAL A 45 9.32 -2.47 -5.19
N GLU A 46 10.35 -1.70 -5.57
CA GLU A 46 11.01 -1.78 -6.89
C GLU A 46 11.58 -3.19 -7.15
N GLN A 47 12.15 -3.79 -6.10
CA GLN A 47 12.71 -5.14 -6.14
C GLN A 47 11.65 -6.25 -6.08
N LYS A 48 10.36 -5.90 -5.94
CA LYS A 48 9.24 -6.85 -5.81
C LYS A 48 9.41 -7.81 -4.62
N SER A 49 9.99 -7.32 -3.53
CA SER A 49 10.13 -8.10 -2.30
C SER A 49 8.75 -8.53 -1.77
N LEU A 50 8.61 -9.81 -1.46
CA LEU A 50 7.35 -10.42 -1.04
C LEU A 50 6.88 -9.96 0.35
N VAL A 51 7.79 -9.41 1.17
CA VAL A 51 7.51 -8.99 2.55
C VAL A 51 7.26 -7.49 2.69
N THR A 52 7.39 -6.73 1.59
CA THR A 52 7.40 -5.25 1.60
C THR A 52 6.20 -4.64 2.32
N ILE A 53 4.98 -5.05 1.98
CA ILE A 53 3.76 -4.46 2.54
C ILE A 53 3.60 -4.84 4.02
N VAL A 54 3.96 -6.08 4.38
CA VAL A 54 3.93 -6.56 5.77
C VAL A 54 4.88 -5.73 6.64
N ILE A 55 6.07 -5.44 6.12
CA ILE A 55 7.05 -4.59 6.81
C ILE A 55 6.54 -3.15 6.89
N ALA A 56 6.10 -2.56 5.77
CA ALA A 56 5.60 -1.18 5.73
C ALA A 56 4.48 -0.93 6.73
N LYS A 57 3.54 -1.87 6.88
CA LYS A 57 2.47 -1.83 7.89
C LYS A 57 2.98 -1.61 9.31
N LYS A 58 4.14 -2.21 9.65
CA LYS A 58 4.69 -2.27 11.00
C LYS A 58 5.65 -1.13 11.34
N VAL A 59 6.17 -0.41 10.34
CA VAL A 59 7.24 0.59 10.55
C VAL A 59 6.93 1.99 10.02
N LEU A 60 5.97 2.12 9.09
CA LEU A 60 5.49 3.44 8.64
C LEU A 60 4.25 3.84 9.42
N HIS A 61 4.31 5.00 10.08
CA HIS A 61 3.27 5.51 10.97
C HIS A 61 2.91 6.97 10.66
N THR A 62 3.87 7.76 10.21
CA THR A 62 3.61 9.17 9.89
C THR A 62 2.73 9.26 8.66
N ARG A 63 1.65 10.04 8.76
CA ARG A 63 0.63 10.19 7.70
C ARG A 63 1.23 10.52 6.33
N ASP A 64 2.25 11.38 6.29
CA ASP A 64 2.96 11.76 5.06
C ASP A 64 3.65 10.55 4.40
N TYR A 65 4.46 9.80 5.15
CA TYR A 65 5.14 8.61 4.61
C TYR A 65 4.17 7.49 4.23
N VAL A 66 3.09 7.30 5.00
CA VAL A 66 2.04 6.34 4.64
C VAL A 66 1.36 6.75 3.32
N THR A 67 1.09 8.05 3.15
CA THR A 67 0.49 8.59 1.91
C THR A 67 1.43 8.37 0.73
N LYS A 68 2.69 8.81 0.85
CA LYS A 68 3.71 8.65 -0.20
C LYS A 68 3.92 7.18 -0.56
N MET A 69 3.99 6.29 0.43
CA MET A 69 4.19 4.87 0.21
C MET A 69 2.96 4.21 -0.44
N PHE A 70 1.75 4.58 -0.04
CA PHE A 70 0.54 4.10 -0.69
C PHE A 70 0.47 4.55 -2.16
N SER A 71 0.70 5.84 -2.43
CA SER A 71 0.68 6.38 -3.78
C SER A 71 1.72 5.70 -4.68
N TYR A 72 2.93 5.47 -4.17
CA TYR A 72 3.97 4.77 -4.91
C TYR A 72 3.61 3.30 -5.13
N GLY A 73 3.27 2.58 -4.06
CA GLY A 73 2.99 1.16 -4.11
C GLY A 73 1.79 0.79 -4.99
N VAL A 74 0.73 1.60 -4.96
CA VAL A 74 -0.49 1.32 -5.74
C VAL A 74 -0.29 1.50 -7.25
N LEU A 75 0.60 2.41 -7.67
CA LEU A 75 0.95 2.59 -9.08
C LEU A 75 1.79 1.42 -9.61
N GLU A 76 2.69 0.87 -8.78
CA GLU A 76 3.49 -0.31 -9.11
C GLU A 76 2.71 -1.64 -8.98
N SER A 77 1.44 -1.58 -8.57
CA SER A 77 0.65 -2.77 -8.26
C SER A 77 -0.09 -3.38 -9.44
N ASN A 78 -0.17 -4.71 -9.40
CA ASN A 78 -1.13 -5.46 -10.20
C ASN A 78 -2.50 -5.57 -9.47
N ALA A 79 -3.49 -6.17 -10.14
CA ALA A 79 -4.85 -6.29 -9.57
C ALA A 79 -4.89 -7.05 -8.23
N GLN A 80 -3.98 -7.99 -7.99
CA GLN A 80 -3.96 -8.80 -6.77
C GLN A 80 -3.32 -8.05 -5.58
N THR A 81 -2.34 -7.19 -5.85
CA THR A 81 -1.55 -6.50 -4.82
C THR A 81 -2.21 -5.21 -4.32
N ILE A 82 -3.12 -4.60 -5.09
CA ILE A 82 -3.89 -3.41 -4.68
C ILE A 82 -4.64 -3.64 -3.35
N LYS A 83 -5.23 -4.81 -3.15
CA LYS A 83 -5.91 -5.15 -1.88
C LYS A 83 -4.98 -4.98 -0.68
N LEU A 84 -3.73 -5.40 -0.82
CA LEU A 84 -2.73 -5.35 0.25
C LEU A 84 -2.33 -3.90 0.57
N TRP A 85 -2.25 -3.04 -0.45
CA TRP A 85 -1.99 -1.60 -0.26
C TRP A 85 -3.16 -0.87 0.37
N LEU A 86 -4.41 -1.22 0.00
CA LEU A 86 -5.61 -0.70 0.66
C LEU A 86 -5.63 -1.09 2.15
N ASP A 87 -5.34 -2.36 2.44
CA ASP A 87 -5.23 -2.89 3.80
C ASP A 87 -4.09 -2.24 4.61
N PHE A 88 -3.02 -1.77 3.95
CA PHE A 88 -1.98 -0.95 4.57
C PHE A 88 -2.46 0.48 4.90
N ALA A 89 -3.11 1.15 3.94
CA ALA A 89 -3.39 2.57 4.02
C ALA A 89 -4.69 2.92 4.77
N ILE A 90 -5.76 2.15 4.58
CA ILE A 90 -7.09 2.46 5.14
C ILE A 90 -7.06 2.58 6.67
N PRO A 91 -6.44 1.66 7.43
CA PRO A 91 -6.38 1.78 8.89
C PRO A 91 -5.60 3.00 9.38
N LYS A 92 -4.66 3.52 8.58
CA LYS A 92 -3.75 4.62 8.95
C LYS A 92 -4.23 5.99 8.46
N LEU A 93 -4.88 6.05 7.31
CA LEU A 93 -5.29 7.31 6.65
C LEU A 93 -6.81 7.54 6.74
N GLY A 94 -7.59 6.48 6.94
CA GLY A 94 -9.04 6.45 6.84
C GLY A 94 -9.55 6.27 5.41
N PHE A 95 -10.70 5.59 5.26
CA PHE A 95 -11.30 5.23 3.97
C PHE A 95 -11.45 6.42 3.01
N LYS A 96 -12.02 7.53 3.48
CA LYS A 96 -12.20 8.76 2.70
C LYS A 96 -10.89 9.30 2.11
N SER A 97 -9.81 9.29 2.90
CA SER A 97 -8.50 9.78 2.44
C SER A 97 -7.94 8.88 1.35
N VAL A 98 -8.07 7.56 1.52
CA VAL A 98 -7.58 6.57 0.55
C VAL A 98 -8.35 6.65 -0.77
N VAL A 99 -9.68 6.80 -0.72
CA VAL A 99 -10.49 7.01 -1.94
C VAL A 99 -10.03 8.26 -2.67
N LYS A 100 -9.85 9.39 -1.97
CA LYS A 100 -9.37 10.62 -2.58
C LYS A 100 -7.98 10.43 -3.23
N LEU A 101 -7.07 9.74 -2.57
CA LEU A 101 -5.75 9.45 -3.15
C LEU A 101 -5.84 8.61 -4.43
N ILE A 102 -6.73 7.62 -4.46
CA ILE A 102 -6.97 6.83 -5.67
C ILE A 102 -7.53 7.71 -6.79
N GLU A 103 -8.47 8.60 -6.48
CA GLU A 103 -9.00 9.57 -7.44
C GLU A 103 -7.91 10.49 -7.99
N ASP A 104 -7.08 11.06 -7.11
CA ASP A 104 -6.00 11.99 -7.47
C ASP A 104 -4.88 11.32 -8.30
N LEU A 105 -4.67 10.01 -8.12
CA LEU A 105 -3.66 9.22 -8.86
C LEU A 105 -4.20 8.62 -10.15
N ASN A 106 -5.51 8.60 -10.36
CA ASN A 106 -6.11 7.96 -11.51
C ASN A 106 -5.82 8.79 -12.77
N ASN A 107 -5.02 8.21 -13.66
CA ASN A 107 -4.75 8.78 -14.99
C ASN A 107 -5.84 8.42 -15.99
N ASP A 108 -5.71 8.91 -17.22
CA ASP A 108 -6.69 8.77 -18.30
C ASP A 108 -7.12 7.32 -18.59
N SER A 109 -6.34 6.31 -18.18
CA SER A 109 -6.67 4.90 -18.43
C SER A 109 -7.71 4.30 -17.48
N ASN A 110 -8.09 4.98 -16.39
CA ASN A 110 -9.03 4.52 -15.36
C ASN A 110 -8.75 3.16 -14.67
N ARG A 111 -7.71 2.43 -15.10
CA ARG A 111 -7.41 1.06 -14.65
C ARG A 111 -7.14 0.95 -13.15
N LEU A 112 -6.55 1.98 -12.56
CA LEU A 112 -6.31 2.01 -11.11
C LEU A 112 -7.64 2.06 -10.35
N MET A 113 -8.53 2.95 -10.78
CA MET A 113 -9.85 3.12 -10.17
C MET A 113 -10.70 1.86 -10.30
N GLU A 114 -10.70 1.18 -11.45
CA GLU A 114 -11.40 -0.10 -11.66
C GLU A 114 -10.95 -1.18 -10.65
N LYS A 115 -9.63 -1.38 -10.55
CA LYS A 115 -9.07 -2.38 -9.62
C LYS A 115 -9.34 -2.02 -8.16
N ALA A 116 -9.28 -0.74 -7.81
CA ALA A 116 -9.57 -0.28 -6.46
C ALA A 116 -11.06 -0.47 -6.11
N ILE A 117 -11.98 -0.07 -6.99
CA ILE A 117 -13.43 -0.23 -6.81
C ILE A 117 -13.80 -1.69 -6.54
N TYR A 118 -13.12 -2.64 -7.19
CA TYR A 118 -13.35 -4.07 -6.95
C TYR A 118 -13.05 -4.48 -5.49
N TRP A 119 -12.00 -3.92 -4.87
CA TRP A 119 -11.54 -4.33 -3.53
C TRP A 119 -12.08 -3.47 -2.38
N LEU A 120 -12.37 -2.19 -2.62
CA LEU A 120 -12.86 -1.24 -1.61
C LEU A 120 -14.08 -1.71 -0.79
N PRO A 121 -15.09 -2.42 -1.34
CA PRO A 121 -16.20 -2.96 -0.56
C PRO A 121 -15.79 -3.77 0.67
N LEU A 122 -14.67 -4.50 0.60
CA LEU A 122 -14.20 -5.37 1.69
C LEU A 122 -13.75 -4.60 2.94
N PHE A 123 -13.56 -3.28 2.83
CA PHE A 123 -13.08 -2.43 3.90
C PHE A 123 -14.19 -1.55 4.52
N ILE A 124 -15.44 -1.74 4.09
CA ILE A 124 -16.59 -0.98 4.58
C ILE A 124 -17.46 -1.92 5.40
N SER A 125 -17.76 -1.55 6.64
CA SER A 125 -18.76 -2.29 7.43
C SER A 125 -20.15 -2.10 6.84
N GLU A 126 -21.00 -3.13 6.90
CA GLU A 126 -22.35 -3.12 6.30
C GLU A 126 -23.19 -1.90 6.71
N ASN A 127 -23.07 -1.47 7.97
CA ASN A 127 -23.83 -0.35 8.53
C ASN A 127 -23.19 1.03 8.31
N GLU A 128 -22.03 1.12 7.65
CA GLU A 128 -21.29 2.38 7.49
C GLU A 128 -21.69 3.10 6.20
N THR A 129 -22.78 3.85 6.26
CA THR A 129 -23.40 4.49 5.08
C THR A 129 -22.49 5.50 4.37
N ARG A 130 -21.56 6.18 5.08
CA ARG A 130 -20.78 7.27 4.45
C ARG A 130 -19.73 6.73 3.47
N SER A 131 -19.01 5.66 3.80
CA SER A 131 -18.04 5.05 2.89
C SER A 131 -18.73 4.34 1.74
N TRP A 132 -19.89 3.72 1.97
CA TRP A 132 -20.72 3.19 0.87
C TRP A 132 -21.11 4.29 -0.11
N ASN A 133 -21.59 5.44 0.37
CA ASN A 133 -21.91 6.58 -0.48
C ASN A 133 -20.69 7.13 -1.24
N LEU A 134 -19.50 7.14 -0.62
CA LEU A 134 -18.27 7.53 -1.31
C LEU A 134 -17.88 6.54 -2.41
N LEU A 135 -18.03 5.24 -2.15
CA LEU A 135 -17.75 4.20 -3.12
C LEU A 135 -18.72 4.25 -4.31
N GLU A 136 -20.02 4.49 -4.08
CA GLU A 136 -20.99 4.66 -5.17
C GLU A 136 -20.64 5.86 -6.05
N LYS A 137 -20.29 7.01 -5.46
CA LYS A 137 -19.81 8.18 -6.23
C LYS A 137 -18.57 7.87 -7.05
N LEU A 138 -17.64 7.07 -6.50
CA LEU A 138 -16.44 6.63 -7.23
C LEU A 138 -16.81 5.74 -8.43
N LYS A 139 -17.77 4.82 -8.26
CA LYS A 139 -18.31 3.97 -9.34
C LYS A 139 -19.01 4.79 -10.42
N GLU A 140 -19.76 5.81 -10.04
CA GLU A 140 -20.43 6.72 -10.99
C GLU A 140 -19.40 7.47 -11.86
N LYS A 141 -18.34 8.00 -11.24
CA LYS A 141 -17.25 8.65 -11.98
C LYS A 141 -16.61 7.73 -13.03
N LEU A 142 -16.39 6.46 -12.70
CA LEU A 142 -15.86 5.48 -13.65
C LEU A 142 -16.78 5.30 -14.86
N LYS A 143 -18.10 5.27 -14.66
CA LYS A 143 -19.08 5.13 -15.74
C LYS A 143 -19.18 6.36 -16.64
N CYS A 144 -18.86 7.55 -16.11
CA CYS A 144 -18.93 8.82 -16.84
C CYS A 144 -17.64 9.16 -17.61
N SER A 145 -16.56 8.42 -17.43
CA SER A 145 -15.33 8.58 -18.21
C SER A 145 -15.53 7.99 -19.61
N PRO A 146 -15.43 8.78 -20.70
CA PRO A 146 -15.52 8.24 -22.05
C PRO A 146 -14.36 7.27 -22.34
N ILE A 147 -14.69 6.14 -22.98
CA ILE A 147 -13.74 5.14 -23.51
C ILE A 147 -12.99 5.76 -24.70
#